data_AF-A0AA35R426-F1
#
_entry.id   AF-A0AA35R426-F1
#
_cell.length_a   1.000
_cell.length_b   1.000
_cell.length_c   1.000
_cell.angle_alpha   90.00
_cell.angle_beta   90.00
_cell.angle_gamma   90.00
#
_symmetry.space_group_name_H-M   'P 1'
#
loop_
_entity.id
_entity.type
_entity.pdbx_description
1 polymer ?
#
loop_
_entity_poly.entity_id
_entity_poly.type
_entity_poly.pdbx_seq_one_letter_code
_entity_poly.pdbx_strand_id
1 'polypeptide(L)'
;MRREKSRRVEARQALEEEWLASMRDKQKRLLEDLHKTREQGVRLHQQCERYHRCKQCQRKRENMGKSNILHETRYISGSRLMV
;
A
#
# COMPACT_ATOMS: atom_id res chain seq x y z
N MET A 1 51.15 -16.11 -12.08
CA MET A 1 50.58 -14.76 -12.28
C MET A 1 49.56 -14.68 -13.43
N ARG A 2 49.90 -15.01 -14.68
CA ARG A 2 49.00 -14.83 -15.84
C ARG A 2 47.71 -15.68 -15.80
N ARG A 3 47.82 -16.94 -15.37
CA ARG A 3 46.68 -17.88 -15.22
C ARG A 3 45.69 -17.45 -14.12
N GLU A 4 46.22 -17.00 -12.98
CA GLU A 4 45.43 -16.46 -11.86
C GLU A 4 44.61 -15.23 -12.30
N LYS A 5 45.21 -14.36 -13.13
CA LYS A 5 44.54 -13.19 -13.69
C LYS A 5 43.43 -13.60 -14.68
N SER A 6 43.67 -14.61 -15.54
CA SER A 6 42.65 -15.13 -16.46
C SER A 6 41.45 -15.69 -15.69
N ARG A 7 41.71 -16.54 -14.69
CA ARG A 7 40.66 -17.15 -13.85
C ARG A 7 39.80 -16.11 -13.14
N ARG A 8 40.39 -15.01 -12.67
CA ARG A 8 39.66 -13.90 -12.04
C ARG A 8 38.77 -13.14 -13.03
N VAL A 9 39.22 -12.99 -14.28
CA VAL A 9 38.42 -12.35 -15.33
C VAL A 9 37.24 -13.24 -15.72
N GLU A 10 37.47 -14.53 -15.90
CA GLU A 10 36.43 -15.52 -16.21
C GLU A 10 35.38 -15.60 -15.08
N ALA A 11 35.82 -15.65 -13.83
CA ALA A 11 34.92 -15.66 -12.68
C ALA A 11 34.07 -14.37 -12.59
N ARG A 12 34.67 -13.22 -12.88
CA ARG A 12 33.94 -11.95 -12.91
C ARG A 12 32.89 -11.94 -14.03
N GLN A 13 33.24 -12.39 -15.23
CA GLN A 13 32.32 -12.46 -16.37
C GLN A 13 31.12 -13.36 -16.05
N ALA A 14 31.37 -14.55 -15.48
CA ALA A 14 30.29 -15.46 -15.08
C ALA A 14 29.33 -14.81 -14.06
N LEU A 15 29.87 -14.09 -13.07
CA LEU A 15 29.05 -13.37 -12.09
C LEU A 15 28.25 -12.22 -12.71
N GLU A 16 28.83 -11.48 -13.66
CA GLU A 16 28.12 -10.41 -14.38
C GLU A 16 26.98 -10.98 -15.23
N GLU A 17 27.20 -12.10 -15.92
CA GLU A 17 26.18 -12.79 -16.70
C GLU A 17 25.03 -13.33 -15.82
N GLU A 18 25.38 -13.96 -14.70
CA GLU A 18 24.39 -14.49 -13.75
C GLU A 18 23.59 -13.36 -13.10
N TRP A 19 24.24 -12.24 -12.76
CA TRP A 19 23.57 -11.05 -12.25
C TRP A 19 22.58 -10.47 -13.27
N LEU A 20 22.97 -10.38 -14.54
CA LEU A 20 22.10 -9.92 -15.62
C LEU A 20 20.92 -10.87 -15.87
N ALA A 21 21.12 -12.18 -15.74
CA ALA A 21 20.03 -13.16 -15.80
C ALA A 21 19.05 -12.97 -14.62
N SER A 22 19.57 -12.87 -13.39
CA SER A 22 18.77 -12.69 -12.19
C SER A 22 17.97 -11.38 -12.21
N MET A 23 18.55 -10.31 -12.73
CA MET A 23 17.86 -9.03 -12.93
C MET A 23 16.71 -9.16 -13.94
N ARG A 24 16.91 -9.87 -15.05
CA ARG A 24 15.85 -10.13 -16.04
C ARG A 24 14.71 -10.96 -15.44
N ASP A 25 15.02 -11.99 -14.67
CA ASP A 25 14.02 -12.82 -13.99
C ASP A 25 13.25 -12.04 -12.92
N LYS A 26 13.94 -11.16 -12.18
CA LYS A 26 13.29 -10.25 -11.23
C LYS A 26 12.31 -9.32 -11.94
N GLN A 27 12.70 -8.74 -13.07
CA GLN A 27 11.83 -7.87 -13.85
C GLN A 27 10.62 -8.63 -14.41
N LYS A 28 10.82 -9.84 -14.94
CA LYS A 28 9.73 -10.69 -15.41
C LYS A 28 8.71 -10.99 -14.31
N ARG A 29 9.18 -11.40 -13.12
CA ARG A 29 8.31 -11.65 -11.95
C ARG A 29 7.53 -10.40 -11.53
N LEU A 30 8.18 -9.24 -11.52
CA LEU A 30 7.51 -7.97 -11.20
C LEU A 30 6.36 -7.69 -12.18
N LEU A 31 6.59 -7.89 -13.48
CA LEU A 31 5.55 -7.70 -14.49
C LEU A 31 4.41 -8.71 -14.32
N GLU A 32 4.73 -9.98 -14.08
CA GLU A 32 3.72 -11.01 -13.81
C GLU A 32 2.88 -10.67 -12.57
N ASP A 33 3.48 -10.18 -11.49
CA ASP A 33 2.77 -9.79 -10.28
C ASP A 33 1.90 -8.54 -10.48
N LEU A 34 2.37 -7.57 -11.27
CA LEU A 34 1.56 -6.42 -11.70
C LEU A 34 0.36 -6.87 -12.55
N HIS A 35 0.57 -7.79 -13.49
CA HIS A 35 -0.49 -8.36 -14.31
C HIS A 35 -1.52 -9.10 -13.45
N LYS A 36 -1.09 -9.97 -12.54
CA LYS A 36 -1.98 -10.66 -11.59
C LYS A 36 -2.76 -9.67 -10.73
N THR A 37 -2.11 -8.62 -10.23
CA THR A 37 -2.78 -7.58 -9.43
C THR A 37 -3.83 -6.83 -10.25
N ARG A 38 -3.55 -6.56 -11.53
CA ARG A 38 -4.49 -5.91 -12.45
C ARG A 38 -5.68 -6.82 -12.79
N GLU A 39 -5.43 -8.10 -13.06
CA GLU A 39 -6.46 -9.10 -13.40
C GLU A 39 -7.35 -9.46 -12.21
N GLN A 40 -6.78 -9.55 -11.00
CA GLN A 40 -7.53 -9.82 -9.76
C GLN A 40 -8.37 -8.63 -9.28
N GLY A 41 -8.23 -7.46 -9.90
CA GLY A 41 -8.88 -6.23 -9.47
C GLY A 41 -8.42 -5.76 -8.08
N VAL A 42 -8.96 -4.62 -7.65
CA VAL A 42 -8.69 -4.09 -6.30
C VAL A 42 -9.30 -5.06 -5.28
N ARG A 43 -8.49 -5.63 -4.39
CA ARG A 43 -8.98 -6.56 -3.35
C ARG A 43 -9.98 -5.83 -2.45
N LEU A 44 -10.98 -6.53 -1.91
CA LEU A 44 -12.06 -5.92 -1.10
C LEU A 44 -11.53 -5.00 0.02
N HIS A 45 -10.45 -5.38 0.71
CA HIS A 45 -9.84 -4.53 1.75
C HIS A 45 -9.28 -3.21 1.20
N GLN A 46 -8.62 -3.24 0.03
CA GLN A 46 -8.12 -2.03 -0.65
C GLN A 46 -9.28 -1.16 -1.17
N GLN A 47 -10.43 -1.76 -1.51
CA GLN A 47 -11.64 -0.99 -1.84
C GLN A 47 -12.18 -0.29 -0.59
N CYS A 48 -12.11 -0.94 0.57
CA CYS A 48 -12.53 -0.35 1.84
C CYS A 48 -11.65 0.82 2.31
N GLU A 49 -10.38 0.89 1.89
CA GLU A 49 -9.52 2.06 2.16
C GLU A 49 -10.10 3.36 1.59
N ARG A 50 -10.85 3.31 0.48
CA ARG A 50 -11.54 4.49 -0.07
C ARG A 50 -12.66 4.99 0.85
N TYR A 51 -13.14 4.15 1.74
CA TYR A 51 -14.29 4.39 2.59
C TYR A 51 -13.86 4.62 4.04
N HIS A 52 -13.09 5.69 4.25
CA HIS A 52 -12.68 6.12 5.58
C HIS A 52 -13.91 6.39 6.47
N ARG A 53 -13.92 5.79 7.65
CA ARG A 53 -14.91 6.07 8.70
C ARG A 53 -14.34 7.09 9.67
N CYS A 54 -15.23 7.85 10.31
CA CYS A 54 -14.86 8.69 11.43
C CYS A 54 -14.13 7.86 12.52
N LYS A 55 -12.94 8.29 12.93
CA LYS A 55 -12.14 7.60 13.96
C LYS A 55 -12.77 7.64 15.37
N GLN A 56 -13.69 8.57 15.61
CA GLN A 56 -14.39 8.69 16.90
C GLN A 56 -15.69 7.88 16.93
N CYS A 57 -16.58 8.07 15.95
CA CYS A 57 -17.92 7.47 16.01
C CYS A 57 -18.10 6.21 15.17
N GLN A 58 -17.25 5.97 14.15
CA GLN A 58 -17.30 4.86 13.18
C GLN A 58 -18.65 4.64 12.43
N ARG A 59 -19.67 5.47 12.67
CA ARG A 59 -21.05 5.27 12.20
C ARG A 59 -21.26 5.63 10.72
N LYS A 60 -20.76 6.78 10.25
CA LYS A 60 -20.95 7.26 8.88
C LYS A 60 -19.62 7.71 8.25
N ARG A 61 -19.52 7.57 6.92
CA ARG A 61 -18.35 7.96 6.13
C ARG A 61 -18.28 9.49 5.91
N GLU A 62 -19.43 10.17 5.88
CA GLU A 62 -19.46 11.64 5.73
C GLU A 62 -19.21 12.41 7.04
N ASN A 63 -19.11 11.71 8.17
CA ASN A 63 -19.02 12.32 9.50
C ASN A 63 -17.57 12.59 9.92
N MET A 64 -16.82 13.27 9.06
CA MET A 64 -15.45 13.71 9.32
C MET A 64 -15.50 15.18 9.71
N GLY A 65 -15.30 15.48 11.00
CA GLY A 65 -15.20 16.86 11.50
C GLY A 65 -16.51 17.65 11.59
N LYS A 66 -17.67 17.02 11.33
CA LYS A 66 -18.97 17.62 11.60
C LYS A 66 -19.36 17.34 13.05
N SER A 67 -19.90 18.34 13.73
CA SER A 67 -20.45 18.15 15.08
C SER A 67 -21.59 17.13 15.00
N ASN A 68 -21.61 16.14 15.89
CA ASN A 68 -22.76 15.23 16.05
C ASN A 68 -23.95 15.91 16.73
N ILE A 69 -23.80 17.19 17.09
CA ILE A 69 -24.88 18.06 17.55
C ILE A 69 -25.77 18.27 16.32
N LEU A 70 -26.95 17.65 16.33
CA LEU A 70 -27.96 17.86 15.31
C LEU A 70 -28.29 19.36 15.30
N HIS A 71 -28.69 19.91 14.15
CA HIS A 71 -29.07 21.33 14.08
C HIS A 71 -30.22 21.68 15.05
N GLU A 72 -31.01 20.66 15.42
CA GLU A 72 -32.12 20.73 16.37
C GLU A 72 -31.67 20.74 17.84
N THR A 73 -30.43 20.33 18.12
CA THR A 73 -29.94 20.19 19.48
C THR A 73 -29.65 21.56 20.08
N ARG A 74 -30.41 21.95 21.10
CA ARG A 74 -30.28 23.22 21.82
C ARG A 74 -29.65 22.97 23.18
N TYR A 75 -28.65 23.78 23.52
CA TYR A 75 -28.14 23.84 24.88
C TYR A 75 -29.12 24.64 25.75
N ILE A 76 -29.72 23.98 26.74
CA ILE A 76 -30.55 24.64 27.75
C ILE A 76 -29.65 24.97 28.94
N SER A 77 -29.46 26.27 29.20
CA SER A 77 -28.63 26.74 30.32
C SER A 77 -29.15 26.17 31.65
N GLY A 78 -28.26 25.56 32.42
CA GLY A 78 -28.59 24.88 33.68
C GLY A 78 -28.94 23.40 33.55
N SER A 79 -29.03 22.86 32.34
CA SER A 79 -29.21 21.42 32.12
C SER A 79 -27.86 20.71 31.89
N ARG A 80 -27.77 19.44 32.30
CA ARG A 80 -26.60 18.58 32.05
C ARG A 80 -26.67 17.84 30.71
N LEU A 81 -27.75 18.01 29.94
CA LEU A 81 -28.03 17.26 28.72
C LEU A 81 -28.33 18.25 27.59
N MET A 82 -27.82 17.94 26.40
CA MET A 82 -28.24 18.63 25.19
C MET A 82 -29.50 17.94 24.65
N VAL A 83 -30.53 18.72 24.30
CA VAL A 83 -31.82 18.22 23.77
C VAL A 83 -31.94 18.62 22.33
#